data_AF-A0A2X1C1A8-F1
#
_entry.id   AF-A0A2X1C1A8-F1
#
_cell.length_a   1.000
_cell.length_b   1.000
_cell.length_c   1.000
_cell.angle_alpha   90.00
_cell.angle_beta   90.00
_cell.angle_gamma   90.00
#
_symmetry.space_group_name_H-M   'P 1'
#
loop_
_entity.id
_entity.type
_entity.pdbx_description
1 polymer ?
#
loop_
_entity_poly.entity_id
_entity_poly.type
_entity_poly.pdbx_seq_one_letter_code
_entity_poly.pdbx_strand_id
1 'polypeptide(L)'
;MSGAADDAVFMRRAIDLALSRMGETWPNPAVGCVLVKDGVVLAEAATAPGGRPHAEEQAVPEAGEAVKGATAYVTLEPCGARSSGRKSCAHFLAEAGIKRVVIAALDPSPFASGRGTERLRQSGLTVETGLLCEAASVLSEGFLHRLETGRPMVRVSADGAGFDGRFAASPRADLTTELNRLGEAGYTRLWAQEGELAEALRDQGLLTE
;
A
#
# COMPACT_ATOMS: atom_id res chain seq x y z
N MET A 1 -18.56 -4.62 22.03
CA MET A 1 -18.53 -3.80 20.79
C MET A 1 -17.43 -2.78 20.96
N SER A 2 -16.35 -2.88 20.19
CA SER A 2 -15.26 -1.90 20.22
C SER A 2 -15.75 -0.60 19.57
N GLY A 3 -15.43 0.55 20.16
CA GLY A 3 -15.87 1.86 19.69
C GLY A 3 -14.92 2.46 18.66
N ALA A 4 -15.25 3.66 18.14
CA ALA A 4 -14.40 4.40 17.19
C ALA A 4 -12.98 4.70 17.73
N ALA A 5 -12.80 4.79 19.06
CA ALA A 5 -11.49 4.96 19.68
C ALA A 5 -10.59 3.71 19.51
N ASP A 6 -11.19 2.52 19.46
CA ASP A 6 -10.46 1.27 19.26
C ASP A 6 -10.08 1.08 17.79
N ASP A 7 -10.92 1.54 16.85
CA ASP A 7 -10.65 1.47 15.41
C ASP A 7 -9.34 2.19 15.05
N ALA A 8 -9.10 3.36 15.64
CA ALA A 8 -7.88 4.13 15.39
C ALA A 8 -6.62 3.40 15.90
N VAL A 9 -6.73 2.63 16.98
CA VAL A 9 -5.62 1.81 17.51
C VAL A 9 -5.26 0.70 16.51
N PHE A 10 -6.26 -0.02 16.01
CA PHE A 10 -6.02 -1.10 15.06
C PHE A 10 -5.54 -0.59 13.70
N MET A 11 -6.05 0.56 13.24
CA MET A 11 -5.57 1.16 12.01
C MET A 11 -4.13 1.68 12.14
N ARG A 12 -3.74 2.27 13.28
CA ARG A 12 -2.33 2.61 13.55
C ARG A 12 -1.44 1.38 13.49
N ARG A 13 -1.88 0.27 14.09
CA ARG A 13 -1.14 -0.99 14.00
C ARG A 13 -0.97 -1.46 12.56
N ALA A 14 -2.03 -1.38 11.74
CA ALA A 14 -1.94 -1.70 10.31
C ALA A 14 -0.94 -0.79 9.57
N ILE A 15 -0.93 0.52 9.88
CA ILE A 15 0.03 1.47 9.31
C ILE A 15 1.46 1.12 9.73
N ASP A 16 1.71 0.83 11.01
CA ASP A 16 3.04 0.45 11.51
C ASP A 16 3.58 -0.80 10.82
N LEU A 17 2.72 -1.80 10.59
CA LEU A 17 3.06 -3.01 9.85
C LEU A 17 3.46 -2.67 8.40
N ALA A 18 2.72 -1.80 7.72
CA ALA A 18 3.03 -1.36 6.36
C ALA A 18 4.33 -0.54 6.31
N LEU A 19 4.53 0.38 7.25
CA LEU A 19 5.76 1.17 7.37
C LEU A 19 7.00 0.29 7.50
N SER A 20 6.91 -0.80 8.27
CA SER A 20 8.01 -1.76 8.43
C SER A 20 8.42 -2.50 7.15
N ARG A 21 7.61 -2.41 6.08
CA ARG A 21 7.84 -3.06 4.79
C ARG A 21 8.17 -2.09 3.65
N MET A 22 8.24 -0.80 3.93
CA MET A 22 8.61 0.20 2.94
C MET A 22 10.00 -0.09 2.36
N GLY A 23 10.13 -0.03 1.04
CA GLY A 23 11.36 -0.37 0.31
C GLY A 23 11.53 -1.86 -0.05
N GLU A 24 10.68 -2.75 0.49
CA GLU A 24 10.79 -4.20 0.26
C GLU A 24 9.67 -4.75 -0.66
N THR A 25 8.57 -4.03 -0.83
CA THR A 25 7.34 -4.57 -1.45
C THR A 25 7.17 -4.21 -2.92
N TRP A 26 8.09 -3.46 -3.51
CA TRP A 26 8.03 -3.12 -4.93
C TRP A 26 7.95 -4.40 -5.79
N PRO A 27 7.18 -4.39 -6.89
CA PRO A 27 6.54 -3.23 -7.53
C PRO A 27 5.18 -2.82 -6.96
N ASN A 28 4.77 -3.37 -5.81
CA ASN A 28 3.46 -3.13 -5.20
C ASN A 28 3.56 -2.24 -3.95
N PRO A 29 2.46 -1.59 -3.52
CA PRO A 29 2.48 -0.77 -2.33
C PRO A 29 2.64 -1.61 -1.06
N ALA A 30 3.25 -1.01 -0.04
CA ALA A 30 3.23 -1.56 1.30
C ALA A 30 1.82 -1.35 1.87
N VAL A 31 1.14 -2.45 2.19
CA VAL A 31 -0.20 -2.46 2.77
C VAL A 31 -0.15 -3.23 4.06
N GLY A 32 -0.86 -2.77 5.09
CA GLY A 32 -1.04 -3.47 6.34
C GLY A 32 -2.49 -3.91 6.51
N CYS A 33 -2.70 -5.05 7.15
CA CYS A 33 -4.00 -5.61 7.47
C CYS A 33 -4.00 -6.16 8.90
N VAL A 34 -4.98 -5.77 9.71
CA VAL A 34 -5.21 -6.30 11.05
C VAL A 34 -6.63 -6.83 11.12
N LEU A 35 -6.78 -8.08 11.57
CA LEU A 35 -8.08 -8.74 11.75
C LEU A 35 -8.43 -8.79 13.23
N VAL A 36 -9.61 -8.27 13.59
CA VAL A 36 -10.03 -8.11 14.98
C VAL A 36 -11.42 -8.67 15.20
N LYS A 37 -11.61 -9.39 16.30
CA LYS A 37 -12.93 -9.84 16.76
C LYS A 37 -13.05 -9.67 18.26
N ASP A 38 -14.16 -9.07 18.69
CA ASP A 38 -14.44 -8.81 20.10
C ASP A 38 -13.31 -8.05 20.83
N GLY A 39 -12.64 -7.13 20.12
CA GLY A 39 -11.52 -6.35 20.63
C GLY A 39 -10.17 -7.07 20.65
N VAL A 40 -10.11 -8.33 20.20
CA VAL A 40 -8.90 -9.15 20.17
C VAL A 40 -8.36 -9.23 18.75
N VAL A 41 -7.05 -8.98 18.58
CA VAL A 41 -6.35 -9.19 17.31
C VAL A 41 -6.23 -10.70 17.06
N LEU A 42 -6.80 -11.16 15.95
CA LEU A 42 -6.75 -12.55 15.52
C LEU A 42 -5.52 -12.86 14.68
N ALA A 43 -5.17 -11.93 13.79
CA ALA A 43 -4.00 -12.01 12.92
C ALA A 43 -3.66 -10.61 12.39
N GLU A 44 -2.42 -10.44 11.97
CA GLU A 44 -1.93 -9.20 11.40
C GLU A 44 -0.83 -9.47 10.37
N ALA A 45 -0.83 -8.73 9.27
CA ALA A 45 0.16 -8.91 8.23
C ALA A 45 0.41 -7.61 7.47
N ALA A 46 1.54 -7.58 6.76
CA ALA A 46 1.83 -6.56 5.75
C ALA A 46 2.18 -7.23 4.42
N THR A 47 2.08 -6.50 3.30
CA THR A 47 2.55 -6.97 1.99
C THR A 47 3.95 -7.57 2.13
N ALA A 48 4.15 -8.79 1.64
CA ALA A 48 5.43 -9.47 1.76
C ALA A 48 6.49 -8.90 0.79
N PRO A 49 7.80 -9.13 1.06
CA PRO A 49 8.87 -8.73 0.16
C PRO A 49 8.64 -9.19 -1.29
N GLY A 50 8.95 -8.33 -2.27
CA GLY A 50 8.62 -8.54 -3.69
C GLY A 50 7.15 -8.25 -4.04
N GLY A 51 6.36 -7.77 -3.08
CA GLY A 51 5.01 -7.26 -3.29
C GLY A 51 3.90 -8.29 -3.24
N ARG A 52 4.21 -9.56 -2.98
CA ARG A 52 3.24 -10.65 -2.86
C ARG A 52 3.70 -11.68 -1.83
N PRO A 53 2.77 -12.33 -1.10
CA PRO A 53 1.33 -12.07 -1.07
C PRO A 53 0.95 -10.70 -0.48
N HIS A 54 -0.29 -10.25 -0.73
CA HIS A 54 -0.84 -9.05 -0.06
C HIS A 54 -1.02 -9.29 1.44
N ALA A 55 -1.21 -8.21 2.21
CA ALA A 55 -1.50 -8.29 3.63
C ALA A 55 -2.76 -9.13 3.94
N GLU A 56 -3.86 -8.90 3.21
CA GLU A 56 -5.12 -9.63 3.46
C GLU A 56 -5.01 -11.11 3.11
N GLU A 57 -4.19 -11.45 2.11
CA GLU A 57 -3.89 -12.84 1.71
C GLU A 57 -3.09 -13.61 2.76
N GLN A 58 -2.43 -12.92 3.67
CA GLN A 58 -1.66 -13.52 4.77
C GLN A 58 -2.48 -13.58 6.05
N ALA A 59 -3.10 -12.46 6.43
CA ALA A 59 -3.82 -12.35 7.71
C ALA A 59 -5.03 -13.29 7.78
N VAL A 60 -5.80 -13.45 6.70
CA VAL A 60 -7.02 -14.29 6.74
C VAL A 60 -6.72 -15.77 6.97
N PRO A 61 -5.78 -16.41 6.22
CA PRO A 61 -5.37 -17.79 6.52
C PRO A 61 -4.83 -17.97 7.94
N GLU A 62 -4.08 -16.99 8.45
CA GLU A 62 -3.52 -17.02 9.81
C GLU A 62 -4.61 -16.98 10.88
N ALA A 63 -5.64 -16.14 10.69
CA ALA A 63 -6.80 -16.10 11.59
C ALA A 63 -7.69 -17.36 11.50
N GLY A 64 -7.62 -18.10 10.39
CA GLY A 64 -8.41 -19.31 10.16
C GLY A 64 -9.91 -19.08 10.35
N GLU A 65 -10.60 -20.06 10.91
CA GLU A 65 -12.07 -20.00 11.13
C GLU A 65 -12.50 -18.89 12.11
N ALA A 66 -11.59 -18.38 12.95
CA ALA A 66 -11.90 -17.33 13.91
C ALA A 66 -12.25 -16.00 13.22
N VAL A 67 -11.80 -15.79 11.97
CA VAL A 67 -12.03 -14.58 11.18
C VAL A 67 -13.52 -14.34 10.86
N LYS A 68 -14.36 -15.38 10.93
CA LYS A 68 -15.79 -15.25 10.67
C LYS A 68 -16.43 -14.28 11.65
N GLY A 69 -17.07 -13.24 11.12
CA GLY A 69 -17.67 -12.15 11.88
C GLY A 69 -16.69 -11.08 12.36
N ALA A 70 -15.41 -11.15 11.99
CA ALA A 70 -14.40 -10.17 12.38
C ALA A 70 -14.54 -8.83 11.62
N THR A 71 -13.75 -7.86 12.05
CA THR A 71 -13.46 -6.60 11.36
C THR A 71 -12.04 -6.65 10.77
N ALA A 72 -11.89 -6.22 9.52
CA ALA A 72 -10.57 -5.98 8.92
C ALA A 72 -10.25 -4.49 8.90
N TYR A 73 -9.05 -4.12 9.35
CA TYR A 73 -8.48 -2.78 9.19
C TYR A 73 -7.39 -2.85 8.15
N VAL A 74 -7.54 -2.13 7.03
CA VAL A 74 -6.64 -2.21 5.88
C VAL A 74 -6.17 -0.82 5.50
N THR A 75 -4.86 -0.64 5.28
CA THR A 75 -4.30 0.71 5.03
C THR A 75 -4.63 1.27 3.65
N LEU A 76 -4.94 0.41 2.68
CA LEU A 76 -5.29 0.80 1.31
C LEU A 76 -6.50 -0.01 0.85
N GLU A 77 -7.31 0.53 -0.06
CA GLU A 77 -8.49 -0.16 -0.61
C GLU A 77 -8.10 -1.58 -1.11
N PRO A 78 -8.76 -2.64 -0.60
CA PRO A 78 -8.55 -3.99 -1.09
C PRO A 78 -8.81 -4.07 -2.59
N CYS A 79 -7.88 -4.64 -3.37
CA CYS A 79 -8.02 -4.66 -4.82
C CYS A 79 -9.36 -5.30 -5.25
N GLY A 80 -10.02 -4.69 -6.23
CA GLY A 80 -11.28 -5.15 -6.80
C GLY A 80 -11.07 -6.14 -7.95
N ALA A 81 -9.94 -6.03 -8.64
CA ALA A 81 -9.45 -6.90 -9.70
C ALA A 81 -7.92 -7.01 -9.64
N ARG A 82 -7.35 -8.00 -10.34
CA ARG A 82 -5.89 -8.18 -10.45
C ARG A 82 -5.51 -8.38 -11.91
N SER A 83 -4.36 -7.85 -12.31
CA SER A 83 -3.78 -8.09 -13.65
C SER A 83 -3.60 -9.57 -13.94
N SER A 84 -3.28 -10.39 -12.92
CA SER A 84 -3.14 -11.84 -13.05
C SER A 84 -4.45 -12.62 -13.26
N GLY A 85 -5.62 -11.99 -13.16
CA GLY A 85 -6.92 -12.67 -13.15
C GLY A 85 -7.23 -13.49 -11.88
N ARG A 86 -6.25 -13.73 -11.00
CA ARG A 86 -6.47 -14.34 -9.68
C ARG A 86 -7.49 -13.58 -8.85
N LYS A 87 -8.14 -14.31 -7.95
CA LYS A 87 -9.05 -13.78 -6.94
C LYS A 87 -8.49 -12.53 -6.26
N SER A 88 -9.31 -11.49 -6.18
CA SER A 88 -8.95 -10.19 -5.61
C SER A 88 -9.07 -10.19 -4.08
N CYS A 89 -8.42 -9.24 -3.40
CA CYS A 89 -8.49 -9.15 -1.94
C CYS A 89 -9.92 -8.90 -1.46
N ALA A 90 -10.69 -8.07 -2.18
CA ALA A 90 -12.10 -7.85 -1.86
C ALA A 90 -12.92 -9.16 -1.90
N HIS A 91 -12.68 -10.02 -2.90
CA HIS A 91 -13.34 -11.32 -2.98
C HIS A 91 -12.86 -12.27 -1.87
N PHE A 92 -11.58 -12.17 -1.48
CA PHE A 92 -10.99 -12.98 -0.43
C PHE A 92 -11.58 -12.64 0.95
N LEU A 93 -11.66 -11.36 1.29
CA LEU A 93 -12.27 -10.88 2.52
C LEU A 93 -13.77 -11.24 2.62
N ALA A 94 -14.50 -11.11 1.51
CA ALA A 94 -15.92 -11.47 1.47
C ALA A 94 -16.15 -12.96 1.75
N GLU A 95 -15.38 -13.86 1.10
CA GLU A 95 -15.50 -15.30 1.32
C GLU A 95 -15.03 -15.76 2.70
N ALA A 96 -14.12 -15.01 3.34
CA ALA A 96 -13.67 -15.30 4.70
C ALA A 96 -14.79 -15.15 5.75
N GLY A 97 -15.91 -14.52 5.39
CA GLY A 97 -17.02 -14.27 6.31
C GLY A 97 -16.75 -13.11 7.28
N ILE A 98 -15.86 -12.18 6.91
CA ILE A 98 -15.67 -10.89 7.60
C ILE A 98 -16.99 -10.11 7.52
N LYS A 99 -17.31 -9.34 8.57
CA LYS A 99 -18.54 -8.53 8.61
C LYS A 99 -18.31 -7.04 8.36
N ARG A 100 -17.14 -6.54 8.70
CA ARG A 100 -16.80 -5.12 8.60
C ARG A 100 -15.40 -4.93 8.04
N VAL A 101 -15.22 -3.94 7.18
CA VAL A 101 -13.92 -3.54 6.65
C VAL A 101 -13.77 -2.03 6.86
N VAL A 102 -12.70 -1.63 7.52
CA VAL A 102 -12.31 -0.24 7.72
C VAL A 102 -11.06 0.01 6.89
N ILE A 103 -11.13 0.98 6.00
CA ILE A 103 -10.09 1.29 5.02
C ILE A 103 -9.53 2.68 5.30
N ALA A 104 -8.21 2.82 5.38
CA ALA A 104 -7.61 4.13 5.60
C ALA A 104 -7.64 4.99 4.33
N ALA A 105 -6.94 4.57 3.27
CA ALA A 105 -6.88 5.28 2.00
C ALA A 105 -7.59 4.52 0.88
N LEU A 106 -8.25 5.24 -0.02
CA LEU A 106 -8.78 4.66 -1.26
C LEU A 106 -7.66 4.53 -2.29
N ASP A 107 -7.72 3.51 -3.14
CA ASP A 107 -6.73 3.29 -4.19
C ASP A 107 -7.30 3.75 -5.53
N PRO A 108 -6.79 4.86 -6.12
CA PRO A 108 -7.27 5.35 -7.41
C PRO A 108 -6.80 4.48 -8.59
N SER A 109 -5.97 3.46 -8.36
CA SER A 109 -5.48 2.56 -9.42
C SER A 109 -6.62 1.87 -10.17
N PRO A 110 -6.45 1.53 -11.44
CA PRO A 110 -7.47 0.81 -12.23
C PRO A 110 -7.84 -0.57 -11.65
N PHE A 111 -7.06 -1.08 -10.70
CA PHE A 111 -7.27 -2.37 -10.03
C PHE A 111 -8.21 -2.27 -8.81
N ALA A 112 -8.34 -1.08 -8.24
CA ALA A 112 -9.24 -0.78 -7.13
C ALA A 112 -10.30 0.24 -7.59
N SER A 113 -10.01 1.54 -7.54
CA SER A 113 -10.88 2.64 -8.00
C SER A 113 -12.35 2.42 -7.60
N GLY A 114 -12.58 2.12 -6.32
CA GLY A 114 -13.91 1.85 -5.76
C GLY A 114 -14.48 0.46 -6.04
N ARG A 115 -13.93 -0.32 -6.98
CA ARG A 115 -14.40 -1.69 -7.30
C ARG A 115 -14.24 -2.64 -6.12
N GLY A 116 -13.20 -2.44 -5.30
CA GLY A 116 -12.96 -3.23 -4.10
C GLY A 116 -14.02 -2.95 -3.05
N THR A 117 -14.21 -1.67 -2.73
CA THR A 117 -15.25 -1.25 -1.77
C THR A 117 -16.65 -1.65 -2.18
N GLU A 118 -16.99 -1.49 -3.47
CA GLU A 118 -18.31 -1.84 -4.00
C GLU A 118 -18.57 -3.34 -3.88
N ARG A 119 -17.59 -4.18 -4.24
CA ARG A 119 -17.70 -5.64 -4.10
C ARG A 119 -17.95 -6.07 -2.65
N LEU A 120 -17.24 -5.46 -1.71
CA LEU A 120 -17.41 -5.76 -0.28
C LEU A 120 -18.82 -5.38 0.18
N ARG A 121 -19.31 -4.19 -0.19
CA ARG A 121 -20.68 -3.74 0.12
C ARG A 121 -21.74 -4.66 -0.49
N GLN A 122 -21.59 -5.03 -1.75
CA GLN A 122 -22.49 -5.97 -2.44
C GLN A 122 -22.51 -7.37 -1.81
N SER A 123 -21.42 -7.76 -1.14
CA SER A 123 -21.34 -9.01 -0.39
C SER A 123 -21.97 -8.91 1.02
N GLY A 124 -22.58 -7.76 1.37
CA GLY A 124 -23.26 -7.53 2.64
C GLY A 124 -22.34 -7.06 3.77
N LEU A 125 -21.09 -6.67 3.48
CA LEU A 125 -20.15 -6.17 4.49
C LEU A 125 -20.39 -4.69 4.77
N THR A 126 -20.21 -4.29 6.03
CA THR A 126 -20.11 -2.87 6.40
C THR A 126 -18.74 -2.35 5.97
N VAL A 127 -18.70 -1.28 5.17
CA VAL A 127 -17.44 -0.72 4.65
C VAL A 127 -17.35 0.75 5.01
N GLU A 128 -16.31 1.10 5.79
CA GLU A 128 -15.98 2.46 6.22
C GLU A 128 -14.61 2.85 5.66
N THR A 129 -14.46 4.12 5.28
CA THR A 129 -13.28 4.62 4.56
C THR A 129 -12.81 5.94 5.14
N GLY A 130 -11.51 6.22 5.07
CA GLY A 130 -10.94 7.52 5.42
C GLY A 130 -10.31 7.59 6.82
N LEU A 131 -10.32 6.50 7.59
CA LEU A 131 -9.75 6.47 8.94
C LEU A 131 -8.22 6.59 8.85
N LEU A 132 -7.64 7.68 9.35
CA LEU A 132 -6.21 7.97 9.27
C LEU A 132 -5.66 8.00 7.83
N CYS A 133 -6.48 8.44 6.88
CA CYS A 133 -6.17 8.48 5.45
C CYS A 133 -4.84 9.19 5.14
N GLU A 134 -4.58 10.34 5.76
CA GLU A 134 -3.37 11.14 5.53
C GLU A 134 -2.11 10.33 5.87
N ALA A 135 -2.09 9.68 7.04
CA ALA A 135 -0.97 8.86 7.47
C ALA A 135 -0.77 7.61 6.58
N ALA A 136 -1.86 7.00 6.11
CA ALA A 136 -1.79 5.80 5.28
C ALA A 136 -1.42 6.09 3.81
N SER A 137 -1.80 7.25 3.27
CA SER A 137 -1.61 7.58 1.86
C SER A 137 -0.14 7.58 1.45
N VAL A 138 0.76 8.00 2.36
CA VAL A 138 2.22 8.03 2.18
C VAL A 138 2.80 6.66 1.79
N LEU A 139 2.18 5.57 2.25
CA LEU A 139 2.59 4.19 1.97
C LEU A 139 2.45 3.81 0.49
N SER A 140 1.53 4.47 -0.22
CA SER A 140 1.18 4.16 -1.62
C SER A 140 1.67 5.19 -2.63
N GLU A 141 2.20 6.34 -2.19
CA GLU A 141 2.59 7.47 -3.05
C GLU A 141 3.48 7.05 -4.22
N GLY A 142 4.56 6.31 -3.96
CA GLY A 142 5.48 5.89 -5.03
C GLY A 142 4.84 4.91 -6.02
N PHE A 143 3.97 4.03 -5.53
CA PHE A 143 3.23 3.10 -6.39
C PHE A 143 2.28 3.86 -7.32
N LEU A 144 1.51 4.81 -6.76
CA LEU A 144 0.57 5.63 -7.53
C LEU A 144 1.29 6.56 -8.51
N HIS A 145 2.38 7.20 -8.07
CA HIS A 145 3.22 8.03 -8.94
C HIS A 145 3.75 7.25 -10.14
N ARG A 146 4.23 6.01 -9.92
CA ARG A 146 4.68 5.14 -11.01
C ARG A 146 3.55 4.73 -11.94
N LEU A 147 2.37 4.43 -11.42
CA LEU A 147 1.21 4.12 -12.27
C LEU A 147 0.79 5.30 -13.14
N GLU A 148 0.88 6.52 -12.62
CA GLU A 148 0.50 7.74 -13.34
C GLU A 148 1.56 8.14 -14.38
N THR A 149 2.83 8.10 -14.01
CA THR A 149 3.92 8.71 -14.80
C THR A 149 4.78 7.70 -15.55
N GLY A 150 4.70 6.41 -15.21
CA GLY A 150 5.59 5.36 -15.72
C GLY A 150 6.95 5.29 -15.04
N ARG A 151 7.29 6.20 -14.12
CA ARG A 151 8.61 6.32 -13.47
C ARG A 151 8.51 6.32 -11.94
N PRO A 152 9.55 5.89 -11.19
CA PRO A 152 9.55 5.94 -9.74
C PRO A 152 9.55 7.39 -9.23
N MET A 153 8.95 7.59 -8.06
CA MET A 153 9.07 8.83 -7.31
C MET A 153 10.50 8.97 -6.78
N VAL A 154 11.13 10.13 -6.99
CA VAL A 154 12.48 10.41 -6.47
C VAL A 154 12.41 11.49 -5.40
N ARG A 155 13.00 11.25 -4.22
CA ARG A 155 13.13 12.27 -3.16
C ARG A 155 14.57 12.37 -2.66
N VAL A 156 14.92 13.48 -2.00
CA VAL A 156 16.17 13.56 -1.25
C VAL A 156 16.03 12.78 0.05
N SER A 157 17.02 11.94 0.37
CA SER A 157 17.13 11.27 1.68
C SER A 157 18.59 11.14 2.10
N ALA A 158 18.84 11.14 3.40
CA ALA A 158 20.18 10.96 3.96
C ALA A 158 20.58 9.48 4.03
N ASP A 159 19.65 8.61 4.40
CA ASP A 159 19.88 7.18 4.68
C ASP A 159 19.14 6.24 3.72
N GLY A 160 18.16 6.75 2.96
CA GLY A 160 17.35 5.96 2.05
C GLY A 160 16.35 5.03 2.74
N ALA A 161 16.05 5.22 4.02
CA ALA A 161 15.09 4.37 4.73
C ALA A 161 13.69 4.44 4.07
N GLY A 162 13.10 3.26 3.81
CA GLY A 162 11.78 3.15 3.18
C GLY A 162 11.76 3.40 1.66
N PHE A 163 12.92 3.50 1.01
CA PHE A 163 13.05 3.57 -0.44
C PHE A 163 13.52 2.24 -1.02
N ASP A 164 13.14 1.97 -2.27
CA ASP A 164 13.48 0.73 -2.99
C ASP A 164 14.97 0.68 -3.35
N GLY A 165 15.61 1.85 -3.45
CA GLY A 165 17.03 1.97 -3.74
C GLY A 165 17.49 3.41 -3.94
N ARG A 166 18.81 3.59 -4.01
CA ARG A 166 19.42 4.89 -4.34
C ARG A 166 19.40 5.10 -5.84
N PHE A 167 18.89 6.24 -6.29
CA PHE A 167 19.09 6.70 -7.66
C PHE A 167 20.51 7.26 -7.80
N ALA A 168 21.30 6.61 -8.65
CA ALA A 168 22.67 7.01 -8.95
C ALA A 168 22.82 7.17 -10.46
N ALA A 169 22.98 8.40 -10.91
CA ALA A 169 23.23 8.77 -12.30
C ALA A 169 24.18 9.97 -12.35
N SER A 170 24.83 10.16 -13.50
CA SER A 170 25.49 11.44 -13.76
C SER A 170 24.42 12.55 -13.84
N PRO A 171 24.60 13.73 -13.22
CA PRO A 171 23.70 14.86 -13.37
C PRO A 171 23.51 15.31 -14.84
N ARG A 172 24.44 14.93 -15.72
CA ARG A 172 24.42 15.24 -17.16
C ARG A 172 23.81 14.13 -18.03
N ALA A 173 23.38 13.02 -17.43
CA ALA A 173 22.73 11.94 -18.16
C ALA A 173 21.30 12.32 -18.56
N ASP A 174 20.69 11.52 -19.43
CA ASP A 174 19.25 11.56 -19.66
C ASP A 174 18.52 10.90 -18.47
N LEU A 175 18.23 11.72 -17.45
CA LEU A 175 17.61 11.27 -16.21
C LEU A 175 16.20 10.72 -16.43
N THR A 176 15.46 11.26 -17.40
CA THR A 176 14.11 10.79 -17.73
C THR A 176 14.16 9.37 -18.26
N THR A 177 15.06 9.09 -19.21
CA THR A 177 15.23 7.75 -19.76
C THR A 177 15.66 6.74 -18.69
N GLU A 178 16.59 7.11 -17.80
CA GLU A 178 17.00 6.24 -16.70
C GLU A 178 15.85 5.94 -15.71
N LEU A 179 15.06 6.96 -15.34
CA LEU A 179 13.92 6.77 -14.45
C LEU A 179 12.82 5.93 -15.10
N ASN A 180 12.55 6.11 -16.38
CA ASN A 180 11.59 5.27 -17.11
C ASN A 180 12.03 3.80 -17.10
N ARG A 181 13.31 3.51 -17.36
CA ARG A 181 13.86 2.15 -17.28
C ARG A 181 13.70 1.52 -15.90
N LEU A 182 13.90 2.30 -14.83
CA LEU A 182 13.69 1.82 -13.45
C LEU A 182 12.20 1.63 -13.14
N GLY A 183 11.33 2.48 -13.67
CA GLY A 183 9.88 2.33 -13.58
C GLY A 183 9.40 1.05 -14.26
N GLU A 184 9.89 0.74 -15.46
CA GLU A 184 9.62 -0.52 -16.16
C GLU A 184 10.08 -1.74 -15.34
N ALA A 185 11.25 -1.63 -14.69
CA ALA A 185 11.78 -2.67 -13.80
C ALA A 185 10.98 -2.84 -12.49
N GLY A 186 10.07 -1.92 -12.16
CA GLY A 186 9.16 -2.04 -11.03
C GLY A 186 9.47 -1.14 -9.83
N TYR A 187 10.52 -0.32 -9.89
CA TYR A 187 10.83 0.61 -8.81
C TYR A 187 9.72 1.65 -8.66
N THR A 188 9.36 1.95 -7.42
CA THR A 188 8.27 2.86 -7.04
C THR A 188 8.79 4.10 -6.30
N ARG A 189 9.81 3.95 -5.46
CA ARG A 189 10.43 5.03 -4.67
C ARG A 189 11.95 4.90 -4.71
N LEU A 190 12.61 5.93 -5.23
CA LEU A 190 14.05 6.06 -5.20
C LEU A 190 14.47 7.28 -4.39
N TRP A 191 15.68 7.23 -3.83
CA TRP A 191 16.25 8.37 -3.14
C TRP A 191 17.54 8.87 -3.79
N ALA A 192 17.78 10.16 -3.72
CA ALA A 192 19.05 10.80 -4.06
C ALA A 192 19.64 11.49 -2.82
N GLN A 193 20.96 11.69 -2.82
CA GLN A 193 21.59 12.61 -1.86
C GLN A 193 21.46 14.04 -2.36
N GLU A 194 21.47 15.00 -1.44
CA GLU A 194 21.59 16.41 -1.78
C GLU A 194 22.88 16.66 -2.58
N GLY A 195 22.82 17.59 -3.55
CA GLY A 195 23.94 17.94 -4.43
C GLY A 195 23.54 17.99 -5.91
N GLU A 196 24.54 17.97 -6.81
CA GLU A 196 24.35 18.23 -8.25
C GLU A 196 23.27 17.34 -8.91
N LEU A 197 23.14 16.08 -8.48
CA LEU A 197 22.11 15.18 -9.02
C LEU A 197 20.71 15.59 -8.55
N ALA A 198 20.54 15.96 -7.28
CA ALA A 198 19.26 16.43 -6.75
C ALA A 198 18.85 17.76 -7.39
N GLU A 199 19.80 18.67 -7.61
CA GLU A 199 19.59 19.92 -8.35
C GLU A 199 19.13 19.64 -9.79
N ALA A 200 19.84 18.77 -10.51
CA ALA A 200 19.47 18.40 -11.89
C ALA A 200 18.08 17.72 -11.97
N LEU A 201 17.72 16.88 -11.00
CA LEU A 201 16.39 16.30 -10.90
C LEU A 201 15.32 17.38 -10.66
N ARG A 202 15.60 18.36 -9.78
CA ARG A 202 14.68 19.44 -9.44
C ARG A 202 14.44 20.36 -10.65
N ASP A 203 15.51 20.75 -11.34
CA ASP A 203 15.44 21.60 -12.54
C ASP A 203 14.63 20.96 -13.67
N GLN A 204 14.61 19.63 -13.75
CA GLN A 204 13.83 18.87 -14.73
C GLN A 204 12.42 18.49 -14.25
N GLY A 205 12.01 18.85 -13.03
CA GLY A 205 10.73 18.43 -12.45
C GLY A 205 10.65 16.92 -12.19
N LEU A 206 11.80 16.28 -12.00
CA LEU A 206 11.92 14.84 -11.74
C LEU A 206 12.04 14.53 -10.23
N LEU A 207 12.37 15.52 -9.41
CA LEU A 207 12.39 15.42 -7.96
C LEU A 207 10.99 15.72 -7.39
N THR A 208 10.50 14.86 -6.49
CA THR A 208 9.26 15.07 -5.74
C THR A 208 9.64 15.63 -4.36
N GLU A 209 9.16 16.84 -4.06
CA GLU A 209 9.36 17.48 -2.76
C GLU A 209 8.47 16.85 -1.67
#